data_AF-A0A1F8W4F7-F1
#
_entry.id   AF-A0A1F8W4F7-F1
#
_cell.length_a   1.000
_cell.length_b   1.000
_cell.length_c   1.000
_cell.angle_alpha   90.00
_cell.angle_beta   90.00
_cell.angle_gamma   90.00
#
_symmetry.space_group_name_H-M   'P 1'
#
loop_
_entity.id
_entity.type
_entity.pdbx_description
1 polymer ?
#
loop_
_entity_poly.entity_id
_entity_poly.type
_entity_poly.pdbx_seq_one_letter_code
_entity_poly.pdbx_strand_id
1 'polypeptide(L)'
;MAELEALAQEYRKPDDYLRIRERYCETSMALNVHGLWAPAFRSKISIPKKNSLHQPAHELIQQDRVVIDCHWLHCRQYRISPAEAQWRPLFKKDSEFPLALAQEFATRSITNEYRAEAILGLTHPLQVQLRALCGESVQTLFGNLTRYSRVDGKRVPAPLETVTLAVNRWAERDRRVASEKEKYIAHAKARELLKSASPTRREIAVLAGLIRGVPALSERTVCDLLKKIDKQLAKLA
;
A
#
# COMPACT_ATOMS: atom_id res chain seq x y z
N MET A 1 -4.04 -33.66 18.64
CA MET A 1 -3.09 -34.23 19.63
C MET A 1 -2.52 -35.55 19.10
N ALA A 2 -3.34 -36.58 18.84
CA ALA A 2 -2.86 -37.87 18.31
C ALA A 2 -2.08 -37.79 16.98
N GLU A 3 -2.48 -36.93 16.03
CA GLU A 3 -1.74 -36.74 14.77
C GLU A 3 -0.37 -36.07 14.97
N LEU A 4 -0.27 -35.14 15.93
CA LEU A 4 0.99 -34.46 16.26
C LEU A 4 1.93 -35.40 17.00
N GLU A 5 1.40 -36.25 17.88
CA GLU A 5 2.17 -37.30 18.56
C GLU A 5 2.66 -38.36 17.57
N ALA A 6 1.81 -38.77 16.61
CA ALA A 6 2.22 -39.68 15.55
C ALA A 6 3.34 -39.08 14.67
N LEU A 7 3.22 -37.82 14.27
CA LEU A 7 4.28 -37.11 13.54
C LEU A 7 5.57 -37.00 14.36
N ALA A 8 5.48 -36.68 15.65
CA ALA A 8 6.64 -36.57 16.54
C ALA A 8 7.31 -37.92 16.81
N GLN A 9 6.58 -39.04 16.68
CA GLN A 9 7.17 -40.37 16.73
C GLN A 9 7.82 -40.78 15.40
N GLU A 10 7.31 -40.30 14.27
CA GLU A 10 7.86 -40.57 12.93
C GLU A 10 9.22 -39.91 12.70
N TYR A 11 9.46 -38.74 13.30
CA TYR A 11 10.68 -37.95 13.08
C TYR A 11 11.51 -37.83 14.37
N ARG A 12 12.38 -38.81 14.63
CA ARG A 12 13.18 -38.91 15.87
C ARG A 12 14.70 -38.86 15.64
N LYS A 13 15.16 -39.04 14.41
CA LYS A 13 16.59 -39.09 14.04
C LYS A 13 17.03 -37.78 13.37
N PRO A 14 18.32 -37.41 13.41
CA PRO A 14 18.80 -36.23 12.69
C PRO A 14 18.49 -36.24 11.18
N ASP A 15 18.52 -37.42 10.53
CA ASP A 15 18.17 -37.56 9.10
C ASP A 15 16.70 -37.27 8.80
N ASP A 16 15.83 -37.41 9.81
CA ASP A 16 14.41 -37.10 9.70
C ASP A 16 14.18 -35.59 9.54
N TYR A 17 15.03 -34.77 10.15
CA TYR A 17 15.01 -33.31 9.98
C TYR A 17 15.30 -32.93 8.53
N LEU A 18 16.30 -33.56 7.90
CA LEU A 18 16.62 -33.32 6.48
C LEU A 18 15.45 -33.72 5.57
N ARG A 19 14.79 -34.84 5.87
CA ARG A 19 13.61 -35.31 5.11
C ARG A 19 12.39 -34.39 5.26
N ILE A 20 12.11 -33.92 6.48
CA ILE A 20 11.04 -32.93 6.73
C ILE A 20 11.35 -31.63 5.99
N ARG A 21 12.60 -31.20 6.04
CA ARG A 21 13.10 -29.96 5.43
C ARG A 21 12.98 -29.98 3.91
N GLU A 22 13.38 -31.07 3.25
CA GLU A 22 13.19 -31.25 1.81
C GLU A 22 11.71 -31.17 1.44
N ARG A 23 10.87 -31.98 2.10
CA ARG A 23 9.43 -32.04 1.80
C ARG A 23 8.71 -30.71 2.02
N TYR A 24 9.14 -29.94 3.02
CA TYR A 24 8.60 -28.61 3.29
C TYR A 24 9.02 -27.59 2.22
N CYS A 25 10.29 -27.60 1.81
CA CYS A 25 10.77 -26.74 0.72
C CYS A 25 10.09 -27.06 -0.62
N GLU A 26 9.92 -28.34 -0.94
CA GLU A 26 9.19 -28.80 -2.12
C GLU A 26 7.74 -28.30 -2.12
N THR A 27 7.05 -28.43 -0.98
CA THR A 27 5.67 -27.96 -0.83
C THR A 27 5.58 -26.43 -1.02
N SER A 28 6.51 -25.67 -0.43
CA SER A 28 6.55 -24.21 -0.60
C SER A 28 6.82 -23.79 -2.05
N MET A 29 7.71 -24.50 -2.75
CA MET A 29 7.97 -24.26 -4.17
C MET A 29 6.74 -24.59 -5.03
N ALA A 30 6.08 -25.72 -4.79
CA ALA A 30 4.86 -26.10 -5.49
C ALA A 30 3.75 -25.06 -5.31
N LEU A 31 3.55 -24.59 -4.08
CA LEU A 31 2.58 -23.52 -3.78
C LEU A 31 2.91 -22.23 -4.52
N ASN A 32 4.18 -21.82 -4.56
CA ASN A 32 4.63 -20.66 -5.32
C ASN A 32 4.37 -20.80 -6.84
N VAL A 33 4.69 -21.97 -7.42
CA VAL A 33 4.47 -22.25 -8.86
C VAL A 33 2.99 -22.17 -9.22
N HIS A 34 2.10 -22.59 -8.33
CA HIS A 34 0.66 -22.55 -8.53
C HIS A 34 0.01 -21.22 -8.11
N GLY A 35 0.79 -20.20 -7.74
CA GLY A 35 0.25 -18.91 -7.28
C GLY A 35 -0.57 -18.99 -6.00
N LEU A 36 -0.42 -20.08 -5.25
CA LEU A 36 -1.07 -20.32 -3.97
C LEU A 36 -0.24 -19.70 -2.84
N TRP A 37 -0.82 -19.61 -1.64
CA TRP A 37 -0.17 -18.95 -0.51
C TRP A 37 1.07 -19.71 -0.02
N ALA A 38 2.24 -19.28 -0.48
CA ALA A 38 3.53 -19.70 0.04
C ALA A 38 4.16 -18.58 0.88
N PRO A 39 4.91 -18.89 1.95
CA PRO A 39 5.66 -17.89 2.71
C PRO A 39 6.69 -17.19 1.81
N ALA A 40 6.73 -15.86 1.81
CA ALA A 40 7.77 -15.12 1.13
C ALA A 40 9.01 -15.01 2.04
N PHE A 41 10.14 -15.49 1.55
CA PHE A 41 11.39 -15.50 2.30
C PHE A 41 12.12 -14.16 2.21
N ARG A 42 12.87 -13.80 3.25
CA ARG A 42 13.84 -12.70 3.17
C ARG A 42 14.79 -12.95 2.01
N SER A 43 15.18 -11.89 1.31
CA SER A 43 16.22 -11.97 0.29
C SER A 43 17.48 -12.60 0.88
N LYS A 44 18.00 -13.64 0.21
CA LYS A 44 19.24 -14.34 0.63
C LYS A 44 20.34 -13.30 0.87
N ILE A 45 20.98 -13.37 2.03
CA ILE A 45 22.18 -12.57 2.27
C ILE A 45 23.24 -13.07 1.30
N SER A 46 23.77 -12.17 0.46
CA SER A 46 24.81 -12.50 -0.50
C SER A 46 26.01 -13.09 0.25
N ILE A 47 26.35 -14.34 -0.08
CA ILE A 47 27.58 -14.96 0.41
C ILE A 47 28.74 -14.20 -0.27
N PRO A 48 29.70 -13.64 0.48
CA PRO A 48 30.84 -12.94 -0.11
C PRO A 48 31.57 -13.85 -1.11
N LYS A 49 31.88 -13.34 -2.31
CA LYS A 49 32.42 -14.08 -3.46
C LYS A 49 33.76 -14.81 -3.25
N LYS A 50 34.32 -14.84 -2.03
CA LYS A 50 35.59 -15.55 -1.77
C LYS A 50 35.33 -17.06 -1.76
N ASN A 51 36.08 -17.80 -2.57
CA ASN A 51 35.92 -19.24 -2.82
C ASN A 51 35.90 -20.12 -1.54
N SER A 52 36.52 -19.68 -0.44
CA SER A 52 36.52 -20.41 0.83
C SER A 52 35.19 -20.37 1.59
N LEU A 53 34.25 -19.51 1.18
CA LEU A 53 32.96 -19.29 1.84
C LEU A 53 31.76 -19.80 1.03
N HIS A 54 31.97 -20.53 -0.06
CA HIS A 54 30.91 -21.26 -0.77
C HIS A 54 30.95 -22.77 -0.46
N GLN A 55 31.09 -23.10 0.82
CA GLN A 55 31.01 -24.49 1.26
C GLN A 55 29.55 -24.98 1.24
N PRO A 56 29.29 -26.28 0.98
CA PRO A 56 27.95 -26.86 1.05
C PRO A 56 27.23 -26.58 2.38
N ALA A 57 27.99 -26.50 3.48
CA ALA A 57 27.48 -26.12 4.79
C ALA A 57 26.82 -24.73 4.82
N HIS A 58 27.30 -23.77 4.03
CA HIS A 58 26.69 -22.44 3.97
C HIS A 58 25.35 -22.45 3.23
N GLU A 59 25.18 -23.31 2.23
CA GLU A 59 23.88 -23.51 1.57
C GLU A 59 22.88 -24.14 2.53
N LEU A 60 23.33 -25.10 3.36
CA LEU A 60 22.52 -25.70 4.41
C LEU A 60 22.07 -24.66 5.45
N ILE A 61 22.99 -23.80 5.91
CA ILE A 61 22.67 -22.70 6.84
C ILE A 61 21.66 -21.72 6.23
N GLN A 62 21.78 -21.39 4.94
CA GLN A 62 20.83 -20.47 4.28
C GLN A 62 19.42 -21.08 4.18
N GLN A 63 19.34 -22.36 3.89
CA GLN A 63 18.09 -23.11 3.86
C GLN A 63 17.48 -23.29 5.27
N ASP A 64 18.29 -23.46 6.32
CA ASP A 64 17.80 -23.50 7.70
C ASP A 64 17.25 -22.15 8.17
N ARG A 65 17.86 -21.05 7.75
CA ARG A 65 17.34 -19.69 8.02
C ARG A 65 15.97 -19.47 7.41
N VAL A 66 15.72 -20.05 6.24
CA VAL A 66 14.41 -20.04 5.59
C VAL A 66 13.36 -20.77 6.45
N VAL A 67 13.70 -21.94 7.00
CA VAL A 67 12.81 -22.71 7.89
C VAL A 67 12.57 -21.97 9.22
N ILE A 68 13.60 -21.38 9.80
CA ILE A 68 13.51 -20.58 11.03
C ILE A 68 12.63 -19.34 10.82
N ASP A 69 12.81 -18.61 9.71
CA ASP A 69 11.99 -17.45 9.38
C ASP A 69 10.51 -17.85 9.21
N CYS A 70 10.23 -19.00 8.56
CA CYS A 70 8.87 -19.52 8.45
C CYS A 70 8.25 -19.88 9.80
N HIS A 71 9.00 -20.55 10.67
CA HIS A 71 8.54 -20.88 12.01
C HIS A 71 8.26 -19.61 12.82
N TRP A 72 9.14 -18.61 12.74
CA TRP A 72 8.96 -17.33 13.41
C TRP A 72 7.72 -16.57 12.91
N LEU A 73 7.51 -16.52 11.59
CA LEU A 73 6.35 -15.87 10.97
C LEU A 73 5.04 -16.58 11.32
N HIS A 74 5.05 -17.92 11.33
CA HIS A 74 3.90 -18.74 11.74
C HIS A 74 3.54 -18.49 13.22
N CYS A 75 4.52 -18.57 14.12
CA CYS A 75 4.33 -18.35 15.56
C CYS A 75 3.84 -16.93 15.88
N ARG A 76 4.13 -15.94 15.03
CA ARG A 76 3.70 -14.55 15.20
C ARG A 76 2.48 -14.17 14.38
N GLN A 77 1.92 -15.10 13.60
CA GLN A 77 0.81 -14.87 12.66
C GLN A 77 1.04 -13.68 11.69
N TYR A 78 2.31 -13.40 11.33
CA TYR A 78 2.61 -12.34 10.38
C TYR A 78 2.19 -12.76 8.97
N ARG A 79 1.39 -11.91 8.32
CA ARG A 79 0.93 -12.10 6.94
C ARG A 79 1.93 -11.44 6.00
N ILE A 80 2.66 -12.21 5.22
CA ILE A 80 3.46 -11.68 4.11
C ILE A 80 2.75 -12.04 2.80
N SER A 81 2.44 -11.03 1.99
CA SER A 81 1.79 -11.26 0.70
C SER A 81 2.85 -11.46 -0.39
N PRO A 82 2.85 -12.60 -1.11
CA PRO A 82 3.72 -12.80 -2.28
C PRO A 82 3.47 -11.79 -3.43
N ALA A 83 2.44 -10.94 -3.32
CA ALA A 83 2.14 -9.86 -4.25
C ALA A 83 3.24 -8.79 -4.37
N GLU A 84 4.26 -8.75 -3.51
CA GLU A 84 5.35 -7.78 -3.61
C GLU A 84 6.26 -8.00 -4.85
N ALA A 85 6.39 -9.25 -5.30
CA ALA A 85 7.21 -9.57 -6.49
C ALA A 85 6.66 -8.93 -7.77
N GLN A 86 5.34 -8.73 -7.85
CA GLN A 86 4.68 -8.14 -9.01
C GLN A 86 5.02 -6.66 -9.19
N TRP A 87 5.49 -5.97 -8.14
CA TRP A 87 5.89 -4.56 -8.19
C TRP A 87 7.37 -4.36 -8.52
N ARG A 88 8.19 -5.43 -8.54
CA ARG A 88 9.61 -5.36 -8.91
C ARG A 88 9.90 -4.60 -10.21
N PRO A 89 9.06 -4.69 -11.28
CA PRO A 89 9.28 -3.92 -12.49
C PRO A 89 9.25 -2.41 -12.29
N LEU A 90 8.56 -1.87 -11.27
CA LEU A 90 8.56 -0.43 -10.95
C LEU A 90 9.93 0.10 -10.52
N PHE A 91 10.86 -0.78 -10.13
CA PHE A 91 12.17 -0.43 -9.59
C PHE A 91 13.33 -0.81 -10.50
N LYS A 92 13.04 -1.36 -11.69
CA LYS A 92 14.08 -1.67 -12.68
C LYS A 92 14.54 -0.36 -13.35
N LYS A 93 15.80 0.01 -13.13
CA LYS A 93 16.41 1.23 -13.69
C LYS A 93 16.64 1.15 -15.20
N ASP A 94 16.82 -0.05 -15.71
CA ASP A 94 17.28 -0.29 -17.08
C ASP A 94 16.13 -0.51 -18.07
N SER A 95 14.88 -0.35 -17.63
CA SER A 95 13.68 -0.52 -18.46
C SER A 95 12.82 0.73 -18.42
N GLU A 96 12.02 0.93 -19.48
CA GLU A 96 10.97 1.95 -19.48
C GLU A 96 10.06 1.82 -18.26
N PHE A 97 9.67 2.95 -17.69
CA PHE A 97 8.87 2.98 -16.47
C PHE A 97 7.45 2.46 -16.76
N PRO A 98 7.00 1.37 -16.12
CA PRO A 98 5.72 0.74 -16.46
C PRO A 98 4.54 1.50 -15.85
N LEU A 99 4.08 2.55 -16.55
CA LEU A 99 3.01 3.46 -16.09
C LEU A 99 1.72 2.75 -15.70
N ALA A 100 1.28 1.75 -16.47
CA ALA A 100 0.07 0.98 -16.17
C ALA A 100 0.17 0.24 -14.82
N LEU A 101 1.34 -0.35 -14.55
CA LEU A 101 1.62 -1.03 -13.28
C LEU A 101 1.68 -0.03 -12.12
N ALA A 102 2.22 1.18 -12.35
CA ALA A 102 2.25 2.24 -11.36
C ALA A 102 0.85 2.75 -10.99
N GLN A 103 -0.05 2.83 -11.97
CA GLN A 103 -1.46 3.17 -11.76
C GLN A 103 -2.15 2.09 -10.93
N GLU A 104 -2.00 0.82 -11.29
CA GLU A 104 -2.56 -0.30 -10.53
C GLU A 104 -2.08 -0.27 -9.08
N PHE A 105 -0.77 -0.09 -8.88
CA PHE A 105 -0.15 0.05 -7.58
C PHE A 105 -0.75 1.21 -6.75
N ALA A 106 -0.92 2.39 -7.35
CA ALA A 106 -1.51 3.54 -6.68
C ALA A 106 -2.97 3.30 -6.27
N THR A 107 -3.72 2.52 -7.05
CA THR A 107 -5.12 2.15 -6.78
C THR A 107 -5.31 0.99 -5.80
N ARG A 108 -4.26 0.42 -5.19
CA ARG A 108 -4.43 -0.63 -4.16
C ARG A 108 -4.82 -0.03 -2.80
N SER A 109 -5.81 -0.67 -2.16
CA SER A 109 -6.26 -0.34 -0.79
C SER A 109 -5.26 -0.87 0.25
N ILE A 110 -4.15 -0.17 0.40
CA ILE A 110 -3.09 -0.39 1.41
C ILE A 110 -2.73 0.95 2.05
N THR A 111 -2.21 0.93 3.28
CA THR A 111 -1.82 2.17 3.97
C THR A 111 -0.66 2.86 3.26
N ASN A 112 -0.59 4.19 3.35
CA ASN A 112 0.49 4.96 2.73
C ASN A 112 1.84 4.64 3.39
N GLU A 113 1.83 4.36 4.70
CA GLU A 113 2.99 3.96 5.48
C GLU A 113 3.53 2.62 4.97
N TYR A 114 2.68 1.60 4.82
CA TYR A 114 3.10 0.31 4.27
C TYR A 114 3.56 0.43 2.81
N ARG A 115 2.90 1.27 2.02
CA ARG A 115 3.30 1.56 0.63
C ARG A 115 4.69 2.17 0.57
N ALA A 116 4.98 3.16 1.40
CA ALA A 116 6.25 3.86 1.42
C ALA A 116 7.38 3.01 2.01
N GLU A 117 7.16 2.37 3.14
CA GLU A 117 8.21 1.69 3.90
C GLU A 117 8.44 0.25 3.45
N ALA A 118 7.38 -0.54 3.32
CA ALA A 118 7.50 -1.97 3.05
C ALA A 118 7.63 -2.27 1.56
N ILE A 119 6.88 -1.57 0.69
CA ILE A 119 6.87 -1.86 -0.74
C ILE A 119 7.91 -1.03 -1.50
N LEU A 120 7.90 0.30 -1.31
CA LEU A 120 8.83 1.20 -2.00
C LEU A 120 10.20 1.28 -1.31
N GLY A 121 10.34 0.78 -0.08
CA GLY A 121 11.60 0.81 0.67
C GLY A 121 12.12 2.23 0.96
N LEU A 122 11.22 3.22 0.99
CA LEU A 122 11.57 4.62 1.14
C LEU A 122 11.86 4.94 2.60
N THR A 123 13.11 5.28 2.88
CA THR A 123 13.48 5.85 4.18
C THR A 123 12.79 7.21 4.38
N HIS A 124 12.53 7.60 5.62
CA HIS A 124 11.91 8.89 5.92
C HIS A 124 12.60 10.10 5.24
N PRO A 125 13.95 10.20 5.22
CA PRO A 125 14.63 11.26 4.46
C PRO A 125 14.30 11.26 2.96
N LEU A 126 14.21 10.09 2.32
CA LEU A 126 13.84 9.95 0.91
C LEU A 126 12.39 10.37 0.67
N GLN A 127 11.47 10.03 1.58
CA GLN A 127 10.08 10.49 1.50
C GLN A 127 9.98 12.02 1.55
N VAL A 128 10.75 12.65 2.43
CA VAL A 128 10.83 14.12 2.52
C VAL A 128 11.44 14.72 1.25
N GLN A 129 12.51 14.13 0.70
CA GLN A 129 13.13 14.57 -0.54
C GLN A 129 12.16 14.45 -1.74
N LEU A 130 11.46 13.33 -1.88
CA LEU A 130 10.46 13.13 -2.93
C LEU A 130 9.31 14.14 -2.84
N ARG A 131 8.89 14.47 -1.62
CA ARG A 131 7.91 15.53 -1.38
C ARG A 131 8.46 16.90 -1.76
N ALA A 132 9.74 17.17 -1.49
CA ALA A 132 10.41 18.42 -1.87
C ALA A 132 10.62 18.54 -3.39
N LEU A 133 10.68 17.42 -4.11
CA LEU A 133 10.73 17.37 -5.57
C LEU A 133 9.38 17.64 -6.25
N CYS A 134 8.27 17.67 -5.50
CA CYS A 134 7.03 18.21 -6.05
C CYS A 134 7.25 19.69 -6.41
N GLY A 135 6.84 20.11 -7.62
CA GLY A 135 7.00 21.50 -8.04
C GLY A 135 6.35 22.49 -7.07
N GLU A 136 6.89 23.71 -7.00
CA GLU A 136 6.43 24.78 -6.08
C GLU A 136 4.93 25.04 -6.19
N SER A 137 4.38 24.97 -7.40
CA SER A 137 2.94 25.08 -7.66
C SER A 137 2.14 23.99 -6.94
N VAL A 138 2.58 22.73 -7.00
CA VAL A 138 1.93 21.58 -6.35
C VAL A 138 2.06 21.66 -4.83
N GLN A 139 3.25 22.02 -4.32
CA GLN A 139 3.45 22.19 -2.88
C GLN A 139 2.59 23.31 -2.30
N THR A 140 2.53 24.45 -2.98
CA THR A 140 1.67 25.59 -2.61
C THR A 140 0.21 25.18 -2.60
N LEU A 141 -0.24 24.42 -3.61
CA LEU A 141 -1.62 23.97 -3.74
C LEU A 141 -1.99 22.99 -2.61
N PHE A 142 -1.11 22.04 -2.28
CA PHE A 142 -1.28 21.16 -1.11
C PHE A 142 -1.27 21.94 0.23
N GLY A 143 -0.37 22.92 0.37
CA GLY A 143 -0.32 23.81 1.53
C GLY A 143 -1.63 24.56 1.73
N ASN A 144 -2.13 25.21 0.68
CA ASN A 144 -3.37 25.98 0.70
C ASN A 144 -4.60 25.13 1.00
N LEU A 145 -4.61 23.84 0.62
CA LEU A 145 -5.73 22.94 0.89
C LEU A 145 -5.83 22.50 2.34
N THR A 146 -4.72 22.52 3.08
CA THR A 146 -4.61 21.90 4.39
C THR A 146 -4.31 22.89 5.52
N ARG A 147 -3.79 24.07 5.19
CA ARG A 147 -3.43 25.10 6.17
C ARG A 147 -4.49 26.19 6.20
N TYR A 148 -4.73 26.70 7.40
CA TYR A 148 -5.50 27.92 7.61
C TYR A 148 -4.79 29.11 7.00
N SER A 149 -5.54 29.98 6.33
CA SER A 149 -5.05 31.27 5.88
C SER A 149 -5.59 32.39 6.78
N ARG A 150 -5.01 33.58 6.66
CA ARG A 150 -5.53 34.80 7.27
C ARG A 150 -5.88 35.77 6.16
N VAL A 151 -7.12 36.24 6.17
CA VAL A 151 -7.59 37.32 5.29
C VAL A 151 -8.15 38.40 6.21
N ASP A 152 -7.63 39.62 6.11
CA ASP A 152 -8.01 40.76 6.95
C ASP A 152 -7.97 40.47 8.47
N GLY A 153 -6.92 39.77 8.91
CA GLY A 153 -6.73 39.38 10.32
C GLY A 153 -7.65 38.26 10.81
N LYS A 154 -8.62 37.81 10.01
CA LYS A 154 -9.53 36.70 10.35
C LYS A 154 -8.99 35.38 9.84
N ARG A 155 -9.08 34.34 10.69
CA ARG A 155 -8.70 32.97 10.35
C ARG A 155 -9.71 32.40 9.36
N VAL A 156 -9.27 32.10 8.15
CA VAL A 156 -10.07 31.42 7.13
C VAL A 156 -9.75 29.92 7.20
N PRO A 157 -10.75 29.05 7.41
CA PRO A 157 -10.53 27.61 7.44
C PRO A 157 -10.01 27.10 6.11
N ALA A 158 -9.16 26.08 6.17
CA ALA A 158 -8.63 25.45 4.95
C ALA A 158 -9.79 24.88 4.12
N PRO A 159 -9.77 24.98 2.77
CA PRO A 159 -10.87 24.52 1.92
C PRO A 159 -11.28 23.06 2.18
N LEU A 160 -10.31 22.17 2.42
CA LEU A 160 -10.61 20.76 2.70
C LEU A 160 -11.24 20.55 4.08
N GLU A 161 -10.97 21.42 5.04
CA GLU A 161 -11.52 21.34 6.39
C GLU A 161 -12.99 21.77 6.40
N THR A 162 -13.33 22.82 5.65
CA THR A 162 -14.73 23.22 5.42
C THR A 162 -15.53 22.08 4.79
N VAL A 163 -14.96 21.39 3.80
CA VAL A 163 -15.57 20.18 3.20
C VAL A 163 -15.72 19.06 4.23
N THR A 164 -14.67 18.79 5.01
CA THR A 164 -14.67 17.72 6.01
C THR A 164 -15.75 17.97 7.06
N LEU A 165 -15.89 19.20 7.54
CA LEU A 165 -16.95 19.61 8.46
C LEU A 165 -18.35 19.43 7.85
N ALA A 166 -18.54 19.84 6.59
CA ALA A 166 -19.82 19.66 5.89
C ALA A 166 -20.22 18.19 5.77
N VAL A 167 -19.26 17.33 5.39
CA VAL A 167 -19.47 15.89 5.25
C VAL A 167 -19.74 15.24 6.61
N ASN A 168 -19.02 15.63 7.66
CA ASN A 168 -19.26 15.10 9.01
C ASN A 168 -20.66 15.45 9.54
N ARG A 169 -21.08 16.72 9.44
CA ARG A 169 -22.45 17.14 9.81
C ARG A 169 -23.52 16.44 8.98
N TRP A 170 -23.23 16.12 7.73
CA TRP A 170 -24.13 15.35 6.89
C TRP A 170 -24.18 13.87 7.32
N ALA A 171 -23.03 13.28 7.65
CA ALA A 171 -22.91 11.90 8.12
C ALA A 171 -23.59 11.66 9.47
N GLU A 172 -23.62 12.66 10.37
CA GLU A 172 -24.38 12.60 11.63
C GLU A 172 -25.89 12.38 11.40
N ARG A 173 -26.42 12.86 10.27
CA ARG A 173 -27.85 12.80 9.92
C ARG A 173 -28.19 11.66 8.97
N ASP A 174 -27.22 11.14 8.21
CA ASP A 174 -27.40 10.06 7.24
C ASP A 174 -26.32 8.97 7.38
N ARG A 175 -26.73 7.82 7.89
CA ARG A 175 -25.86 6.66 8.15
C ARG A 175 -25.18 6.13 6.87
N ARG A 176 -25.78 6.31 5.69
CA ARG A 176 -25.19 5.91 4.41
C ARG A 176 -23.96 6.74 4.05
N VAL A 177 -23.98 8.02 4.44
CA VAL A 177 -22.88 8.95 4.22
C VAL A 177 -21.77 8.68 5.22
N ALA A 178 -22.10 8.31 6.45
CA ALA A 178 -21.12 7.95 7.47
C ALA A 178 -20.20 6.80 7.02
N SER A 179 -20.76 5.76 6.38
CA SER A 179 -19.96 4.65 5.83
C SER A 179 -19.07 5.05 4.65
N GLU A 180 -19.37 6.15 3.97
CA GLU A 180 -18.70 6.56 2.73
C GLU A 180 -18.03 7.94 2.82
N LYS A 181 -17.78 8.47 4.03
CA LYS A 181 -17.25 9.84 4.23
C LYS A 181 -15.98 10.10 3.41
N GLU A 182 -15.09 9.11 3.37
CA GLU A 182 -13.81 9.19 2.67
C GLU A 182 -13.98 9.31 1.16
N LYS A 183 -15.06 8.73 0.61
CA LYS A 183 -15.43 8.89 -0.79
C LYS A 183 -15.70 10.36 -1.10
N TYR A 184 -16.52 11.03 -0.29
CA TYR A 184 -16.87 12.44 -0.51
C TYR A 184 -15.67 13.37 -0.35
N ILE A 185 -14.88 13.18 0.72
CA ILE A 185 -13.69 13.99 0.99
C ILE A 185 -12.66 13.83 -0.13
N ALA A 186 -12.41 12.62 -0.62
CA ALA A 186 -11.44 12.38 -1.69
C ALA A 186 -11.83 13.04 -3.02
N HIS A 187 -13.12 13.03 -3.39
CA HIS A 187 -13.59 13.67 -4.63
C HIS A 187 -13.53 15.19 -4.55
N ALA A 188 -13.85 15.78 -3.39
CA ALA A 188 -13.65 17.21 -3.18
C ALA A 188 -12.16 17.59 -3.21
N LYS A 189 -11.30 16.78 -2.58
CA LYS A 189 -9.84 16.97 -2.62
C LYS A 189 -9.32 16.90 -4.06
N ALA A 190 -9.75 15.90 -4.83
CA ALA A 190 -9.37 15.76 -6.23
C ALA A 190 -9.82 16.96 -7.08
N ARG A 191 -11.05 17.45 -6.88
CA ARG A 191 -11.57 18.64 -7.58
C ARG A 191 -10.71 19.86 -7.29
N GLU A 192 -10.39 20.13 -6.04
CA GLU A 192 -9.58 21.31 -5.70
C GLU A 192 -8.13 21.18 -6.17
N LEU A 193 -7.53 19.98 -6.11
CA LEU A 193 -6.18 19.73 -6.61
C LEU A 193 -6.04 20.00 -8.11
N LEU A 194 -7.10 19.73 -8.88
CA LEU A 194 -7.11 19.88 -10.33
C LEU A 194 -7.69 21.23 -10.80
N LYS A 195 -8.18 22.07 -9.89
CA LYS A 195 -8.96 23.29 -10.18
C LYS A 195 -8.25 24.27 -11.11
N SER A 196 -6.92 24.29 -11.10
CA SER A 196 -6.10 25.13 -11.98
C SER A 196 -6.22 24.79 -13.46
N ALA A 197 -6.73 23.61 -13.81
CA ALA A 197 -6.74 23.09 -15.19
C ALA A 197 -8.16 22.90 -15.79
N SER A 198 -9.22 23.41 -15.16
CA SER A 198 -10.63 23.17 -15.58
C SER A 198 -10.93 21.67 -15.80
N PRO A 199 -10.81 20.85 -14.76
CA PRO A 199 -10.73 19.40 -14.91
C PRO A 199 -12.05 18.77 -15.35
N THR A 200 -11.93 17.78 -16.21
CA THR A 200 -13.05 16.91 -16.58
C THR A 200 -13.48 16.05 -15.40
N ARG A 201 -14.74 15.60 -15.42
CA ARG A 201 -15.27 14.70 -14.37
C ARG A 201 -14.51 13.38 -14.32
N ARG A 202 -14.00 12.92 -15.48
CA ARG A 202 -13.16 11.74 -15.58
C ARG A 202 -11.85 11.90 -14.84
N GLU A 203 -11.16 13.01 -15.01
CA GLU A 203 -9.89 13.28 -14.31
C GLU A 203 -10.10 13.37 -12.80
N ILE A 204 -11.18 14.01 -12.35
CA ILE A 204 -11.56 14.04 -10.94
C ILE A 204 -11.82 12.61 -10.41
N ALA A 205 -12.53 11.78 -11.17
CA ALA A 205 -12.82 10.39 -10.80
C ALA A 205 -11.55 9.55 -10.65
N VAL A 206 -10.63 9.68 -11.61
CA VAL A 206 -9.34 8.99 -11.63
C VAL A 206 -8.50 9.40 -10.43
N LEU A 207 -8.33 10.71 -10.20
CA LEU A 207 -7.53 11.20 -9.09
C LEU A 207 -8.15 10.84 -7.73
N ALA A 208 -9.47 10.91 -7.58
CA ALA A 208 -10.15 10.50 -6.35
C ALA A 208 -10.00 9.01 -6.06
N GLY A 209 -10.03 8.16 -7.10
CA GLY A 209 -9.74 6.73 -7.00
C GLY A 209 -8.31 6.46 -6.54
N LEU A 210 -7.34 7.14 -7.17
CA LEU A 210 -5.92 7.06 -6.79
C LEU A 210 -5.67 7.50 -5.34
N ILE A 211 -6.30 8.60 -4.90
CA ILE A 211 -6.20 9.09 -3.50
C ILE A 211 -6.68 8.04 -2.50
N ARG A 212 -7.71 7.27 -2.85
CA ARG A 212 -8.36 6.28 -1.97
C ARG A 212 -7.80 4.87 -2.11
N GLY A 213 -6.97 4.61 -3.12
CA GLY A 213 -6.59 3.24 -3.46
C GLY A 213 -7.79 2.39 -3.86
N VAL A 214 -8.68 2.92 -4.71
CA VAL A 214 -9.83 2.18 -5.29
C VAL A 214 -10.03 2.55 -6.77
N PRO A 215 -10.76 1.73 -7.56
CA PRO A 215 -11.09 2.08 -8.95
C PRO A 215 -11.88 3.39 -9.07
N ALA A 216 -11.69 4.08 -10.20
CA ALA A 216 -12.39 5.32 -10.51
C ALA A 216 -13.90 5.09 -10.66
N LEU A 217 -14.70 6.04 -10.18
CA LEU A 217 -16.15 6.01 -10.35
C LEU A 217 -16.57 6.50 -11.75
N SER A 218 -17.79 6.16 -12.17
CA SER A 218 -18.36 6.69 -13.41
C SER A 218 -18.57 8.21 -13.34
N GLU A 219 -18.48 8.89 -14.48
CA GLU A 219 -18.67 10.35 -14.55
C GLU A 219 -20.05 10.81 -14.03
N ARG A 220 -21.09 10.00 -14.28
CA ARG A 220 -22.44 10.27 -13.77
C ARG A 220 -22.47 10.25 -12.25
N THR A 221 -21.87 9.22 -11.65
CA THR A 221 -21.75 9.10 -10.20
C THR A 221 -20.96 10.26 -9.60
N VAL A 222 -19.87 10.68 -10.23
CA VAL A 222 -19.07 11.83 -9.79
C VAL A 222 -19.86 13.13 -9.87
N CYS A 223 -20.63 13.35 -10.93
CA CYS A 223 -21.49 14.53 -11.08
C CYS A 223 -22.49 14.64 -9.92
N ASP A 224 -23.22 13.57 -9.62
CA ASP A 224 -24.21 13.55 -8.54
C ASP A 224 -23.56 13.71 -7.16
N LEU A 225 -22.37 13.14 -6.99
CA LEU A 225 -21.59 13.25 -5.76
C LEU A 225 -21.15 14.69 -5.51
N LEU A 226 -20.57 15.36 -6.53
CA LEU A 226 -20.14 16.75 -6.42
C LEU A 226 -21.32 17.69 -6.13
N LYS A 227 -22.46 17.50 -6.81
CA LYS A 227 -23.70 18.26 -6.52
C LYS A 227 -24.14 18.13 -5.07
N LYS A 228 -24.05 16.92 -4.49
CA LYS A 228 -24.39 16.69 -3.08
C LYS A 228 -23.42 17.42 -2.15
N ILE A 229 -22.12 17.42 -2.45
CA ILE A 229 -21.12 18.15 -1.68
C ILE A 229 -21.42 19.65 -1.72
N ASP A 230 -21.65 20.21 -2.90
CA ASP A 230 -21.94 21.64 -3.08
C ASP A 230 -23.21 22.05 -2.33
N LYS A 231 -24.25 21.20 -2.34
CA LYS A 231 -25.47 21.41 -1.55
C LYS A 231 -25.21 21.46 -0.04
N GLN A 232 -24.25 20.68 0.49
CA GLN A 232 -23.92 20.74 1.92
C GLN A 232 -23.02 21.93 2.26
N LEU A 233 -22.08 22.27 1.38
CA LEU A 233 -21.26 23.47 1.54
C LEU A 233 -22.11 24.75 1.57
N ALA A 234 -23.13 24.83 0.71
CA ALA A 234 -24.08 25.95 0.69
C ALA A 234 -24.91 26.10 1.97
N LYS A 235 -24.96 25.08 2.85
CA LYS A 235 -25.63 25.18 4.16
C LYS A 235 -24.70 25.67 5.28
N LEU A 236 -23.39 25.74 5.00
CA LEU A 236 -22.39 26.25 5.94
C LEU A 236 -22.04 27.72 5.69
N ALA A 237 -22.24 28.19 4.46
CA ALA A 237 -22.12 29.60 4.07
C ALA A 237 -23.35 30.38 4.55
#